data_AF-A0AAV4MHL2-F1
#
_entry.id   AF-A0AAV4MHL2-F1
#
_cell.length_a   1.000
_cell.length_b   1.000
_cell.length_c   1.000
_cell.angle_alpha   90.00
_cell.angle_beta   90.00
_cell.angle_gamma   90.00
#
_symmetry.space_group_name_H-M   'P 1'
#
loop_
_entity.id
_entity.type
_entity.pdbx_description
1 polymer ?
#
loop_
_entity_poly.entity_id
_entity_poly.type
_entity_poly.pdbx_seq_one_letter_code
_entity_poly.pdbx_strand_id
1 'polypeptide(L)'
;MNRKFIVGLLAASFAVCSEAWSYSDLESLGMFCPSQDNCQAASNNFTGRSCECDRRCNIYKDCCIDSKRHALNRPQMPYCMPYGREYNLGVYAVNSCPRNYRTSANIRSKCMEEDDITDPLLTAPVTDESIGTTYRNRYCAECNGVSLSSVASWLIYVNCEMLTSYTLNDSYVWENIKYNSASKEWGLMLDGDFHKCDIIFDKPDSIPVRFCRANSISTCPESYKRLLVKMACETYMAVVYTSEKSYRNPHCAICNGESIKNLSCEKPLVSTRRGNKHFSFALLLDVNRRDGDVVGKVQKCPAKQVYDPFFKKCRDLVCPLPGSKMVNGKCSRNL
;
A
#
# COMPACT_ATOMS: atom_id res chain seq x y z
N MET A 1 -69.04 21.46 -23.83
CA MET A 1 -67.98 22.45 -24.09
C MET A 1 -66.94 22.36 -23.00
N ASN A 2 -65.68 22.20 -23.41
CA ASN A 2 -64.49 21.95 -22.60
C ASN A 2 -64.16 23.09 -21.62
N ARG A 3 -63.59 22.73 -20.45
CA ARG A 3 -62.33 23.31 -19.96
C ARG A 3 -61.75 22.43 -18.85
N LYS A 4 -60.80 21.58 -19.24
CA LYS A 4 -59.87 20.90 -18.32
C LYS A 4 -58.90 21.95 -17.78
N PHE A 5 -58.84 22.11 -16.46
CA PHE A 5 -57.75 22.82 -15.79
C PHE A 5 -56.54 21.89 -15.76
N ILE A 6 -55.52 22.20 -16.57
CA ILE A 6 -54.20 21.58 -16.47
C ILE A 6 -53.44 22.39 -15.41
N VAL A 7 -53.25 21.81 -14.23
CA VAL A 7 -52.29 22.30 -13.24
C VAL A 7 -50.91 21.86 -13.73
N GLY A 8 -50.14 22.79 -14.28
CA GLY A 8 -48.75 22.58 -14.63
C GLY A 8 -47.90 22.47 -13.37
N LEU A 9 -47.52 21.24 -13.01
CA LEU A 9 -46.42 20.99 -12.07
C LEU A 9 -45.11 21.39 -12.77
N LEU A 10 -44.60 22.57 -12.44
CA LEU A 10 -43.20 22.92 -12.72
C LEU A 10 -42.32 22.03 -11.83
N ALA A 11 -41.78 20.96 -12.42
CA ALA A 11 -40.68 20.23 -11.84
C ALA A 11 -39.46 21.16 -11.78
N ALA A 12 -39.18 21.71 -10.61
CA ALA A 12 -37.92 22.37 -10.33
C ALA A 12 -36.82 21.31 -10.34
N SER A 13 -36.18 21.15 -11.50
CA SER A 13 -34.94 20.40 -11.63
C SER A 13 -33.88 21.13 -10.82
N PHE A 14 -33.61 20.67 -9.59
CA PHE A 14 -32.42 21.05 -8.86
C PHE A 14 -31.21 20.47 -9.60
N ALA A 15 -30.69 21.22 -10.55
CA ALA A 15 -29.34 21.02 -11.05
C ALA A 15 -28.41 21.33 -9.87
N VAL A 16 -28.00 20.29 -9.13
CA VAL A 16 -26.84 20.40 -8.26
C VAL A 16 -25.66 20.61 -9.19
N CYS A 17 -25.29 21.87 -9.42
CA CYS A 17 -23.97 22.18 -9.95
C CYS A 17 -22.97 21.63 -8.94
N SER A 18 -22.25 20.56 -9.30
CA SER A 18 -21.03 20.22 -8.59
C SER A 18 -20.04 21.34 -8.94
N GLU A 19 -19.98 22.37 -8.10
CA GLU A 19 -18.86 23.31 -8.17
C GLU A 19 -17.58 22.49 -8.06
N ALA A 20 -16.74 22.60 -9.08
CA ALA A 20 -15.43 21.98 -9.06
C ALA A 20 -14.60 22.73 -8.01
N TRP A 21 -14.14 22.02 -6.99
CA TRP A 21 -13.23 22.57 -5.99
C TRP A 21 -12.00 23.15 -6.65
N SER A 22 -11.51 24.24 -6.10
CA SER A 22 -10.44 25.06 -6.63
C SER A 22 -9.46 25.42 -5.52
N TYR A 23 -8.27 25.87 -5.92
CA TYR A 23 -7.24 26.25 -4.96
C TYR A 23 -7.68 27.41 -4.04
N SER A 24 -8.50 28.34 -4.54
CA SER A 24 -9.05 29.44 -3.75
C SER A 24 -9.94 28.99 -2.59
N ASP A 25 -10.51 27.78 -2.67
CA ASP A 25 -11.26 27.21 -1.55
C ASP A 25 -10.35 26.87 -0.38
N LEU A 26 -9.12 26.39 -0.64
CA LEU A 26 -8.12 26.14 0.40
C LEU A 26 -7.59 27.44 1.00
N GLU A 27 -7.37 28.46 0.16
CA GLU A 27 -6.97 29.80 0.61
C GLU A 27 -8.03 30.42 1.52
N SER A 28 -9.31 30.30 1.15
CA SER A 28 -10.44 30.79 1.94
C SER A 28 -10.60 30.05 3.28
N LEU A 29 -10.21 28.78 3.33
CA LEU A 29 -10.15 27.99 4.55
C LEU A 29 -8.95 28.33 5.45
N GLY A 30 -7.93 29.01 4.91
CA GLY A 30 -6.69 29.34 5.62
C GLY A 30 -5.75 28.16 5.82
N MET A 31 -5.91 27.05 5.09
CA MET A 31 -5.00 25.89 5.11
C MET A 31 -4.74 25.38 3.70
N PHE A 32 -3.55 25.69 3.19
CA PHE A 32 -3.14 25.38 1.83
C PHE A 32 -1.61 25.18 1.78
N CYS A 33 -1.14 24.22 0.99
CA CYS A 33 0.29 23.92 0.85
C CYS A 33 0.73 24.10 -0.61
N PRO A 34 1.08 25.33 -1.07
CA PRO A 34 1.30 25.63 -2.50
C PRO A 34 2.40 24.80 -3.15
N SER A 35 3.45 24.47 -2.40
CA SER A 35 4.54 23.64 -2.93
C SER A 35 4.15 22.16 -3.05
N GLN A 36 3.05 21.73 -2.43
CA GLN A 36 2.68 20.31 -2.30
C GLN A 36 1.35 19.94 -2.98
N ASP A 37 0.41 20.88 -3.11
CA ASP A 37 -0.99 20.57 -3.45
C ASP A 37 -1.42 21.05 -4.83
N ASN A 38 -0.51 21.57 -5.66
CA ASN A 38 -0.82 22.07 -7.00
C ASN A 38 0.10 21.51 -8.09
N CYS A 39 -0.39 21.57 -9.33
CA CYS A 39 0.33 21.11 -10.51
C CYS A 39 1.29 22.15 -11.10
N GLN A 40 1.18 23.43 -10.70
CA GLN A 40 1.91 24.53 -11.31
C GLN A 40 3.23 24.89 -10.62
N ALA A 41 3.30 24.76 -9.30
CA ALA A 41 4.42 25.22 -8.46
C ALA A 41 5.22 24.08 -7.82
N ALA A 42 4.75 22.83 -7.90
CA ALA A 42 5.33 21.72 -7.16
C ALA A 42 6.45 21.00 -7.92
N SER A 43 7.43 20.50 -7.17
CA SER A 43 8.47 19.56 -7.65
C SER A 43 7.85 18.36 -8.38
N ASN A 44 8.56 17.81 -9.38
CA ASN A 44 8.18 16.55 -10.05
C ASN A 44 8.43 15.30 -9.18
N ASN A 45 8.99 15.47 -7.98
CA ASN A 45 9.28 14.36 -7.07
C ASN A 45 8.11 14.13 -6.09
N PHE A 46 7.69 12.88 -5.94
CA PHE A 46 6.65 12.45 -5.00
C PHE A 46 6.98 12.83 -3.54
N THR A 47 8.25 12.96 -3.16
CA THR A 47 8.61 13.43 -1.81
C THR A 47 8.32 14.91 -1.58
N GLY A 48 8.23 15.71 -2.65
CA GLY A 48 7.95 17.15 -2.58
C GLY A 48 6.50 17.52 -2.87
N ARG A 49 5.64 16.57 -3.27
CA ARG A 49 4.25 16.83 -3.67
C ARG A 49 3.29 15.85 -3.00
N SER A 50 2.17 16.33 -2.47
CA SER A 50 1.19 15.52 -1.75
C SER A 50 0.18 14.81 -2.66
N CYS A 51 0.22 15.08 -3.97
CA CYS A 51 -0.74 14.65 -4.98
C CYS A 51 -0.07 14.44 -6.34
N GLU A 52 -0.83 14.02 -7.35
CA GLU A 52 -0.36 13.71 -8.70
C GLU A 52 -1.07 14.55 -9.77
N CYS A 53 -0.36 14.81 -10.86
CA CYS A 53 -0.86 15.63 -11.98
C CYS A 53 -0.87 14.90 -13.32
N ASP A 54 -0.48 13.63 -13.32
CA ASP A 54 -0.48 12.80 -14.51
C ASP A 54 -1.91 12.38 -14.90
N ARG A 55 -2.05 11.78 -16.09
CA ARG A 55 -3.36 11.44 -16.65
C ARG A 55 -4.11 10.35 -15.87
N ARG A 56 -3.39 9.53 -15.11
CA ARG A 56 -3.90 8.40 -14.33
C ARG A 56 -4.26 8.80 -12.91
N CYS A 57 -4.03 10.06 -12.49
CA CYS A 57 -4.33 10.45 -11.11
C CYS A 57 -5.80 10.26 -10.73
N ASN A 58 -6.69 10.27 -11.72
CA ASN A 58 -8.12 10.03 -11.55
C ASN A 58 -8.45 8.56 -11.25
N ILE A 59 -7.64 7.63 -11.76
CA ILE A 59 -7.75 6.19 -11.49
C ILE A 59 -7.31 5.91 -10.06
N TYR A 60 -6.20 6.52 -9.64
CA TYR A 60 -5.61 6.35 -8.31
C TYR A 60 -6.23 7.27 -7.24
N LYS A 61 -7.07 8.22 -7.67
CA LYS A 61 -7.71 9.27 -6.85
C LYS A 61 -6.71 10.10 -6.04
N ASP A 62 -5.52 10.30 -6.59
CA ASP A 62 -4.43 11.08 -6.00
C ASP A 62 -4.25 12.44 -6.70
N CYS A 63 -5.21 12.87 -7.53
CA CYS A 63 -5.12 14.17 -8.21
C CYS A 63 -5.02 15.36 -7.25
N CYS A 64 -4.15 16.31 -7.59
CA CYS A 64 -4.10 17.63 -6.96
C CYS A 64 -5.41 18.41 -7.13
N ILE A 65 -5.66 19.40 -6.27
CA ILE A 65 -6.92 20.17 -6.28
C ILE A 65 -7.12 21.00 -7.56
N ASP A 66 -6.05 21.42 -8.21
CA ASP A 66 -6.08 22.19 -9.46
C ASP A 66 -6.07 21.29 -10.72
N SER A 67 -6.18 19.97 -10.54
CA SER A 67 -6.22 19.02 -11.65
C SER A 67 -7.57 19.06 -12.35
N LYS A 68 -7.58 19.28 -13.67
CA LYS A 68 -8.82 19.20 -14.47
C LYS A 68 -9.40 17.79 -14.61
N ARG A 69 -8.85 16.81 -13.91
CA ARG A 69 -9.09 15.36 -14.14
C ARG A 69 -9.74 14.66 -12.96
N HIS A 70 -10.36 15.37 -12.01
CA HIS A 70 -11.04 14.72 -10.87
C HIS A 70 -11.99 13.60 -11.33
N ALA A 71 -11.97 12.49 -10.60
CA ALA A 71 -12.64 11.26 -11.01
C ALA A 71 -14.17 11.40 -10.97
N LEU A 72 -14.83 11.12 -12.10
CA LEU A 72 -16.30 11.10 -12.22
C LEU A 72 -16.92 9.70 -12.03
N ASN A 73 -16.12 8.64 -11.96
CA ASN A 73 -16.63 7.26 -11.83
C ASN A 73 -15.72 6.39 -10.95
N ARG A 74 -16.29 5.34 -10.36
CA ARG A 74 -15.70 4.47 -9.32
C ARG A 74 -15.12 3.16 -9.90
N PRO A 75 -13.90 3.12 -10.46
CA PRO A 75 -13.19 1.85 -10.57
C PRO A 75 -12.85 1.33 -9.17
N GLN A 76 -12.70 0.01 -9.05
CA GLN A 76 -12.22 -0.66 -7.84
C GLN A 76 -10.81 -0.13 -7.55
N MET A 77 -10.68 0.60 -6.46
CA MET A 77 -9.48 1.39 -6.15
C MET A 77 -8.34 0.45 -5.73
N PRO A 78 -7.14 0.60 -6.30
CA PRO A 78 -5.98 -0.10 -5.75
C PRO A 78 -5.76 0.32 -4.30
N TYR A 79 -5.49 -0.66 -3.44
CA TYR A 79 -5.23 -0.47 -2.02
C TYR A 79 -3.91 0.26 -1.83
N CYS A 80 -3.88 1.33 -1.03
CA CYS A 80 -2.65 2.00 -0.66
C CYS A 80 -1.96 1.21 0.45
N MET A 81 -1.01 0.36 0.06
CA MET A 81 -0.30 -0.54 0.96
C MET A 81 0.87 0.19 1.62
N PRO A 82 0.93 0.28 2.97
CA PRO A 82 2.11 0.83 3.65
C PRO A 82 3.36 0.04 3.27
N TYR A 83 4.49 0.73 3.07
CA TYR A 83 5.77 0.07 2.82
C TYR A 83 6.93 0.74 3.52
N GLY A 84 8.00 -0.04 3.69
CA GLY A 84 9.21 0.44 4.34
C GLY A 84 8.92 0.96 5.75
N ARG A 85 9.66 1.98 6.15
CA ARG A 85 9.65 2.50 7.54
C ARG A 85 8.80 3.74 7.73
N GLU A 86 8.35 4.33 6.64
CA GLU A 86 7.62 5.58 6.68
C GLU A 86 6.13 5.31 6.83
N TYR A 87 5.56 5.69 7.97
CA TYR A 87 4.16 5.36 8.29
C TYR A 87 3.16 5.95 7.29
N ASN A 88 3.42 7.16 6.78
CA ASN A 88 2.53 7.84 5.82
C ASN A 88 2.88 7.58 4.35
N LEU A 89 3.73 6.59 4.07
CA LEU A 89 4.21 6.27 2.73
C LEU A 89 3.76 4.86 2.33
N GLY A 90 3.21 4.75 1.13
CA GLY A 90 2.65 3.51 0.61
C GLY A 90 2.90 3.36 -0.89
N VAL A 91 2.53 2.21 -1.41
CA VAL A 91 2.45 1.92 -2.85
C VAL A 91 1.05 1.43 -3.17
N TYR A 92 0.52 1.85 -4.32
CA TYR A 92 -0.74 1.31 -4.82
C TYR A 92 -0.57 -0.15 -5.24
N ALA A 93 -1.33 -1.03 -4.59
CA ALA A 93 -1.32 -2.47 -4.85
C ALA A 93 -2.71 -2.96 -5.26
N VAL A 94 -2.75 -3.83 -6.28
CA VAL A 94 -3.96 -4.57 -6.66
C VAL A 94 -4.19 -5.69 -5.65
N ASN A 95 -5.35 -5.68 -5.00
CA ASN A 95 -5.74 -6.64 -3.96
C ASN A 95 -7.02 -7.41 -4.30
N SER A 96 -7.34 -7.51 -5.59
CA SER A 96 -8.57 -8.16 -6.04
C SER A 96 -8.36 -8.91 -7.35
N CYS A 97 -9.14 -9.98 -7.52
CA CYS A 97 -9.21 -10.70 -8.80
C CYS A 97 -10.33 -10.13 -9.69
N PRO A 98 -10.17 -10.18 -11.02
CA PRO A 98 -11.23 -9.82 -11.96
C PRO A 98 -12.55 -10.54 -11.66
N ARG A 99 -13.68 -9.89 -11.93
CA ARG A 99 -15.02 -10.47 -11.66
C ARG A 99 -15.27 -11.76 -12.47
N ASN A 100 -14.64 -11.88 -13.63
CA ASN A 100 -14.70 -13.06 -14.48
C ASN A 100 -13.68 -14.16 -14.13
N TYR A 101 -12.79 -13.94 -13.15
CA TYR A 101 -11.88 -14.98 -12.69
C TYR A 101 -12.64 -16.09 -11.94
N ARG A 102 -12.74 -17.26 -12.58
CA ARG A 102 -13.47 -18.44 -12.06
C ARG A 102 -12.59 -19.67 -11.86
N THR A 103 -11.31 -19.59 -12.20
CA THR A 103 -10.41 -20.75 -12.29
C THR A 103 -10.13 -21.40 -10.93
N SER A 104 -9.96 -20.61 -9.87
CA SER A 104 -9.63 -21.14 -8.54
C SER A 104 -10.19 -20.27 -7.43
N ALA A 105 -11.13 -20.81 -6.65
CA ALA A 105 -11.65 -20.15 -5.47
C ALA A 105 -10.56 -19.93 -4.41
N ASN A 106 -9.61 -20.86 -4.29
CA ASN A 106 -8.49 -20.77 -3.35
C ASN A 106 -7.54 -19.60 -3.69
N ILE A 107 -7.15 -19.42 -4.97
CA ILE A 107 -6.32 -18.28 -5.37
C ILE A 107 -7.05 -16.95 -5.13
N ARG A 108 -8.36 -16.92 -5.45
CA ARG A 108 -9.19 -15.75 -5.23
C ARG A 108 -9.26 -15.37 -3.75
N SER A 109 -9.49 -16.34 -2.88
CA SER A 109 -9.48 -16.19 -1.42
C SER A 109 -8.14 -15.65 -0.94
N LYS A 110 -7.02 -16.29 -1.29
CA LYS A 110 -5.67 -15.84 -0.91
C LYS A 110 -5.26 -14.46 -1.43
N CYS A 111 -5.86 -13.97 -2.50
CA CYS A 111 -5.65 -12.59 -2.96
C CYS A 111 -6.46 -11.58 -2.13
N MET A 112 -7.73 -11.89 -1.86
CA MET A 112 -8.72 -10.91 -1.40
C MET A 112 -8.91 -10.87 0.12
N GLU A 113 -8.65 -11.99 0.81
CA GLU A 113 -8.75 -12.07 2.27
C GLU A 113 -7.65 -11.25 2.96
N GLU A 114 -7.82 -11.03 4.26
CA GLU A 114 -6.80 -10.38 5.08
C GLU A 114 -5.52 -11.20 5.08
N ASP A 115 -4.38 -10.51 5.25
CA ASP A 115 -3.08 -11.16 5.21
C ASP A 115 -2.97 -12.15 6.38
N ASP A 116 -2.93 -13.43 6.04
CA ASP A 116 -2.54 -14.48 6.96
C ASP A 116 -1.02 -14.40 7.17
N ILE A 117 -0.62 -13.51 8.08
CA ILE A 117 0.79 -13.29 8.39
C ILE A 117 1.46 -14.50 9.05
N THR A 118 0.76 -15.62 9.27
CA THR A 118 1.39 -16.88 9.70
C THR A 118 2.46 -17.36 8.72
N ASP A 119 2.38 -16.95 7.45
CA ASP A 119 3.44 -17.14 6.46
C ASP A 119 3.77 -15.82 5.74
N PRO A 120 4.71 -15.02 6.29
CA PRO A 120 5.11 -13.74 5.71
C PRO A 120 5.57 -13.82 4.24
N LEU A 121 5.97 -15.01 3.78
CA LEU A 121 6.48 -15.25 2.43
C LEU A 121 5.34 -15.33 1.41
N LEU A 122 4.18 -15.82 1.83
CA LEU A 122 3.00 -15.91 0.97
C LEU A 122 2.24 -14.59 0.91
N THR A 123 2.39 -13.75 1.92
CA THR A 123 1.82 -12.40 1.98
C THR A 123 2.71 -11.34 1.36
N ALA A 124 3.95 -11.68 0.98
CA ALA A 124 4.89 -10.73 0.39
C ALA A 124 4.34 -10.12 -0.91
N PRO A 125 4.35 -8.79 -1.05
CA PRO A 125 3.95 -8.12 -2.28
C PRO A 125 4.85 -8.51 -3.46
N VAL A 126 4.28 -8.36 -4.66
CA VAL A 126 5.01 -8.57 -5.91
C VAL A 126 4.72 -7.44 -6.87
N THR A 127 5.70 -7.05 -7.67
CA THR A 127 5.53 -6.05 -8.72
C THR A 127 5.86 -6.64 -10.07
N ASP A 128 4.98 -6.44 -11.04
CA ASP A 128 5.27 -6.73 -12.44
C ASP A 128 6.31 -5.73 -12.96
N GLU A 129 7.52 -6.21 -13.24
CA GLU A 129 8.67 -5.39 -13.62
C GLU A 129 8.43 -4.68 -14.97
N SER A 130 7.58 -5.23 -15.84
CA SER A 130 7.36 -4.71 -17.18
C SER A 130 6.48 -3.44 -17.20
N ILE A 131 5.53 -3.34 -16.27
CA ILE A 131 4.54 -2.25 -16.23
C ILE A 131 4.51 -1.50 -14.89
N GLY A 132 5.29 -1.93 -13.89
CA GLY A 132 5.36 -1.31 -12.56
C GLY A 132 4.10 -1.48 -11.70
N THR A 133 3.23 -2.45 -12.03
CA THR A 133 2.01 -2.69 -11.27
C THR A 133 2.32 -3.59 -10.09
N THR A 134 2.04 -3.10 -8.88
CA THR A 134 2.21 -3.87 -7.65
C THR A 134 0.91 -4.62 -7.32
N TYR A 135 1.05 -5.84 -6.83
CA TYR A 135 -0.02 -6.71 -6.38
C TYR A 135 0.21 -7.02 -4.90
N ARG A 136 -0.88 -7.11 -4.13
CA ARG A 136 -0.83 -7.39 -2.67
C ARG A 136 0.05 -8.59 -2.36
N ASN A 137 -0.07 -9.64 -3.17
CA ASN A 137 0.74 -10.84 -3.10
C ASN A 137 0.76 -11.54 -4.47
N ARG A 138 1.53 -12.63 -4.57
CA ARG A 138 1.62 -13.44 -5.81
C ARG A 138 0.28 -13.99 -6.31
N TYR A 139 -0.68 -14.27 -5.42
CA TYR A 139 -1.98 -14.80 -5.81
C TYR A 139 -2.81 -13.73 -6.53
N CYS A 140 -2.69 -12.47 -6.12
CA CYS A 140 -3.28 -11.36 -6.85
C CYS A 140 -2.66 -11.16 -8.23
N ALA A 141 -1.34 -11.30 -8.38
CA ALA A 141 -0.71 -11.25 -9.69
C ALA A 141 -1.23 -12.38 -10.60
N GLU A 142 -1.26 -13.61 -10.09
CA GLU A 142 -1.72 -14.79 -10.84
C GLU A 142 -3.17 -14.67 -11.30
N CYS A 143 -4.09 -14.26 -10.42
CA CYS A 143 -5.51 -14.14 -10.82
C CYS A 143 -5.79 -12.94 -11.74
N ASN A 144 -4.87 -11.98 -11.82
CA ASN A 144 -4.90 -10.89 -12.80
C ASN A 144 -4.17 -11.25 -14.10
N GLY A 145 -3.76 -12.52 -14.28
CA GLY A 145 -3.18 -13.03 -15.51
C GLY A 145 -1.71 -12.64 -15.71
N VAL A 146 -1.03 -12.17 -14.66
CA VAL A 146 0.39 -11.83 -14.73
C VAL A 146 1.23 -13.09 -14.67
N SER A 147 2.21 -13.19 -15.56
CA SER A 147 3.19 -14.28 -15.48
C SER A 147 4.07 -14.10 -14.24
N LEU A 148 4.16 -15.11 -13.40
CA LEU A 148 5.02 -15.06 -12.22
C LEU A 148 6.52 -15.05 -12.55
N SER A 149 6.90 -15.20 -13.82
CA SER A 149 8.27 -14.98 -14.31
C SER A 149 8.60 -13.51 -14.58
N SER A 150 7.61 -12.62 -14.64
CA SER A 150 7.79 -11.19 -14.87
C SER A 150 7.51 -10.36 -13.62
N VAL A 151 7.30 -11.01 -12.47
CA VAL A 151 7.12 -10.33 -11.20
C VAL A 151 8.36 -10.50 -10.34
N ALA A 152 8.72 -9.43 -9.64
CA ALA A 152 9.71 -9.47 -8.59
C ALA A 152 9.01 -9.29 -7.25
N SER A 153 9.43 -10.10 -6.27
CA SER A 153 8.89 -10.01 -4.93
C SER A 153 9.60 -8.95 -4.11
N TRP A 154 8.86 -8.42 -3.16
CA TRP A 154 9.36 -7.45 -2.21
C TRP A 154 10.21 -8.12 -1.13
N LEU A 155 11.16 -7.34 -0.63
CA LEU A 155 12.06 -7.74 0.44
C LEU A 155 11.29 -7.78 1.76
N ILE A 156 11.63 -8.74 2.62
CA ILE A 156 11.00 -8.90 3.94
C ILE A 156 12.01 -8.53 5.01
N TYR A 157 11.60 -7.62 5.88
CA TYR A 157 12.37 -7.19 7.04
C TYR A 157 11.57 -7.49 8.31
N VAL A 158 12.30 -7.79 9.37
CA VAL A 158 11.74 -7.95 10.71
C VAL A 158 12.29 -6.83 11.58
N ASN A 159 11.38 -6.05 12.19
CA ASN A 159 11.73 -4.98 13.12
C ASN A 159 11.22 -5.29 14.52
N CYS A 160 12.12 -5.54 15.46
CA CYS A 160 11.79 -5.82 16.86
C CYS A 160 12.09 -4.59 17.73
N GLU A 161 11.37 -3.49 17.48
CA GLU A 161 11.62 -2.13 18.03
C GLU A 161 11.73 -2.08 19.56
N MET A 162 11.07 -3.00 20.27
CA MET A 162 11.07 -3.08 21.74
C MET A 162 12.36 -3.68 22.34
N LEU A 163 13.35 -4.03 21.53
CA LEU A 163 14.59 -4.70 21.95
C LEU A 163 15.81 -3.80 21.98
N THR A 164 15.62 -2.49 22.15
CA THR A 164 16.73 -1.52 22.21
C THR A 164 17.72 -1.82 23.33
N SER A 165 17.26 -2.43 24.42
CA SER A 165 18.07 -2.94 25.54
C SER A 165 18.92 -4.18 25.21
N TYR A 166 18.65 -4.90 24.10
CA TYR A 166 19.37 -6.11 23.73
C TYR A 166 20.22 -5.92 22.47
N THR A 167 21.50 -6.27 22.51
CA THR A 167 22.36 -6.33 21.32
C THR A 167 22.20 -7.66 20.59
N LEU A 168 21.09 -7.80 19.84
CA LEU A 168 20.84 -8.97 19.00
C LEU A 168 21.45 -8.81 17.62
N ASN A 169 22.07 -9.86 17.11
CA ASN A 169 22.49 -9.95 15.70
C ASN A 169 21.42 -10.63 14.85
N ASP A 170 21.54 -10.48 13.53
CA ASP A 170 20.61 -10.99 12.53
C ASP A 170 20.38 -12.49 12.67
N SER A 171 21.45 -13.26 12.85
CA SER A 171 21.40 -14.71 12.94
C SER A 171 20.54 -15.15 14.12
N TYR A 172 20.70 -14.50 15.28
CA TYR A 172 19.93 -14.82 16.47
C TYR A 172 18.43 -14.59 16.23
N VAL A 173 18.06 -13.44 15.66
CA VAL A 173 16.65 -13.13 15.37
C VAL A 173 16.06 -14.17 14.43
N TRP A 174 16.75 -14.49 13.33
CA TRP A 174 16.24 -15.48 12.37
C TRP A 174 16.16 -16.89 12.93
N GLU A 175 17.04 -17.27 13.84
CA GLU A 175 17.00 -18.58 14.49
C GLU A 175 15.90 -18.67 15.55
N ASN A 176 15.56 -17.55 16.21
CA ASN A 176 14.68 -17.55 17.37
C ASN A 176 13.30 -16.93 17.15
N ILE A 177 13.05 -16.27 16.01
CA ILE A 177 11.73 -15.69 15.71
C ILE A 177 10.67 -16.78 15.68
N LYS A 178 9.54 -16.51 16.34
CA LYS A 178 8.40 -17.42 16.50
C LYS A 178 7.09 -16.67 16.32
N TYR A 179 6.10 -17.39 15.79
CA TYR A 179 4.73 -16.91 15.71
C TYR A 179 3.97 -17.27 16.99
N ASN A 180 3.34 -16.28 17.60
CA ASN A 180 2.43 -16.45 18.72
C ASN A 180 1.00 -16.52 18.19
N SER A 181 0.38 -17.70 18.25
CA SER A 181 -0.98 -17.91 17.75
C SER A 181 -2.05 -17.24 18.59
N ALA A 182 -1.79 -16.98 19.88
CA ALA A 182 -2.74 -16.33 20.77
C ALA A 182 -2.85 -14.83 20.48
N SER A 183 -1.72 -14.15 20.29
CA SER A 183 -1.70 -12.73 19.91
C SER A 183 -1.74 -12.48 18.40
N LYS A 184 -1.56 -13.53 17.58
CA LYS A 184 -1.43 -13.46 16.12
C LYS A 184 -0.28 -12.57 15.67
N GLU A 185 0.87 -12.69 16.32
CA GLU A 185 2.03 -11.81 16.07
C GLU A 185 3.32 -12.61 15.98
N TRP A 186 4.27 -12.11 15.19
CA TRP A 186 5.65 -12.58 15.21
C TRP A 186 6.43 -11.88 16.31
N GLY A 187 7.39 -12.60 16.90
CA GLY A 187 8.20 -12.05 17.97
C GLY A 187 9.32 -12.97 18.41
N LEU A 188 10.00 -12.53 19.47
CA LEU A 188 11.09 -13.23 20.12
C LEU A 188 10.75 -13.47 21.58
N MET A 189 11.16 -14.62 22.12
CA MET A 189 11.13 -14.87 23.56
C MET A 189 12.48 -14.43 24.15
N LEU A 190 12.46 -13.46 25.06
CA LEU A 190 13.65 -12.97 25.76
C LEU A 190 13.32 -12.83 27.24
N ASP A 191 14.20 -13.32 28.10
CA ASP A 191 14.04 -13.25 29.56
C ASP A 191 12.68 -13.74 30.09
N GLY A 192 12.05 -14.67 29.36
CA GLY A 192 10.73 -15.23 29.70
C GLY A 192 9.54 -14.48 29.08
N ASP A 193 9.77 -13.31 28.50
CA ASP A 193 8.73 -12.46 27.91
C ASP A 193 8.70 -12.53 26.38
N PHE A 194 7.51 -12.35 25.81
CA PHE A 194 7.32 -12.31 24.36
C PHE A 194 7.37 -10.86 23.85
N HIS A 195 8.36 -10.57 23.01
CA HIS A 195 8.53 -9.26 22.40
C HIS A 195 8.12 -9.29 20.94
N LYS A 196 7.11 -8.48 20.59
CA LYS A 196 6.59 -8.34 19.23
C LYS A 196 7.67 -7.82 18.27
N CYS A 197 7.66 -8.37 17.07
CA CYS A 197 8.38 -7.87 15.91
C CYS A 197 7.41 -7.58 14.76
N ASP A 198 7.60 -6.44 14.10
CA ASP A 198 6.87 -6.07 12.90
C ASP A 198 7.49 -6.73 11.67
N ILE A 199 6.62 -7.25 10.80
CA ILE A 199 7.01 -7.62 9.43
C ILE A 199 6.85 -6.37 8.55
N ILE A 200 7.93 -6.02 7.86
CA ILE A 200 7.99 -4.86 6.96
C ILE A 200 8.35 -5.35 5.57
N PHE A 201 7.55 -4.97 4.58
CA PHE A 201 7.86 -5.20 3.18
C PHE A 201 8.51 -3.96 2.58
N ASP A 202 9.59 -4.16 1.83
CA ASP A 202 10.24 -3.09 1.07
C ASP A 202 10.37 -3.47 -0.40
N LYS A 203 10.26 -2.46 -1.25
CA LYS A 203 10.40 -2.69 -2.68
C LYS A 203 11.89 -2.88 -3.03
N PRO A 204 12.23 -3.68 -4.03
CA PRO A 204 13.56 -3.63 -4.64
C PRO A 204 13.83 -2.24 -5.25
N ASP A 205 15.09 -1.78 -5.18
CA ASP A 205 15.46 -0.42 -5.59
C ASP A 205 15.17 -0.15 -7.07
N SER A 206 15.42 -1.13 -7.92
CA SER A 206 15.32 -1.07 -9.38
C SER A 206 13.88 -1.07 -9.93
N ILE A 207 12.87 -1.29 -9.09
CA ILE A 207 11.50 -1.48 -9.55
C ILE A 207 10.71 -0.18 -9.51
N PRO A 208 10.12 0.25 -10.64
CA PRO A 208 9.23 1.39 -10.67
C PRO A 208 7.90 1.03 -10.00
N VAL A 209 7.42 1.91 -9.12
CA VAL A 209 6.14 1.78 -8.43
C VAL A 209 5.42 3.13 -8.39
N ARG A 210 4.09 3.11 -8.28
CA ARG A 210 3.32 4.33 -7.98
C ARG A 210 3.10 4.43 -6.48
N PHE A 211 3.67 5.47 -5.88
CA PHE A 211 3.52 5.74 -4.47
C PHE A 211 2.14 6.30 -4.13
N CYS A 212 1.77 6.19 -2.86
CA CYS A 212 0.53 6.71 -2.29
C CYS A 212 0.77 7.18 -0.85
N ARG A 213 -0.17 7.97 -0.31
CA ARG A 213 -0.10 8.45 1.08
C ARG A 213 -0.86 7.48 1.99
N ALA A 214 -0.12 6.53 2.55
CA ALA A 214 -0.67 5.51 3.44
C ALA A 214 -1.19 6.13 4.74
N ASN A 215 -2.13 5.43 5.38
CA ASN A 215 -2.68 5.77 6.71
C ASN A 215 -3.31 7.17 6.82
N SER A 216 -3.63 7.81 5.70
CA SER A 216 -4.34 9.09 5.67
C SER A 216 -5.85 8.87 5.78
N ILE A 217 -6.47 9.59 6.70
CA ILE A 217 -7.93 9.60 6.84
C ILE A 217 -8.52 10.30 5.63
N SER A 218 -9.27 9.54 4.83
CA SER A 218 -9.71 9.92 3.48
C SER A 218 -11.22 9.91 3.28
N THR A 219 -11.97 9.68 4.36
CA THR A 219 -13.43 9.65 4.39
C THR A 219 -13.96 10.37 5.63
N CYS A 220 -15.22 10.79 5.55
CA CYS A 220 -15.94 11.37 6.68
C CYS A 220 -16.80 10.31 7.39
N PRO A 221 -17.05 10.46 8.71
CA PRO A 221 -18.02 9.64 9.43
C PRO A 221 -19.38 9.64 8.73
N GLU A 222 -20.10 8.52 8.77
CA GLU A 222 -21.42 8.42 8.14
C GLU A 222 -22.43 9.41 8.71
N SER A 223 -22.30 9.74 9.99
CA SER A 223 -23.12 10.71 10.72
C SER A 223 -22.87 12.17 10.33
N TYR A 224 -21.80 12.47 9.58
CA TYR A 224 -21.44 13.82 9.21
C TYR A 224 -22.39 14.41 8.15
N LYS A 225 -23.01 15.55 8.48
CA LYS A 225 -24.18 16.06 7.75
C LYS A 225 -23.86 17.00 6.58
N ARG A 226 -22.69 17.64 6.56
CA ARG A 226 -22.36 18.65 5.52
C ARG A 226 -21.86 17.96 4.25
N LEU A 227 -22.78 17.73 3.31
CA LEU A 227 -22.51 17.01 2.06
C LEU A 227 -21.36 17.63 1.24
N LEU A 228 -21.29 18.96 1.13
CA LEU A 228 -20.23 19.62 0.37
C LEU A 228 -18.84 19.27 0.91
N VAL A 229 -18.63 19.33 2.22
CA VAL A 229 -17.37 18.97 2.86
C VAL A 229 -17.07 17.47 2.69
N LYS A 230 -18.09 16.62 2.76
CA LYS A 230 -17.94 15.18 2.50
C LYS A 230 -17.49 14.90 1.07
N MET A 231 -18.09 15.56 0.08
CA MET A 231 -17.68 15.43 -1.32
C MET A 231 -16.26 15.96 -1.54
N ALA A 232 -15.91 17.11 -0.95
CA ALA A 232 -14.57 17.68 -1.02
C ALA A 232 -13.51 16.72 -0.48
N CYS A 233 -13.77 16.11 0.68
CA CYS A 233 -12.91 15.11 1.30
C CYS A 233 -12.55 13.96 0.33
N GLU A 234 -13.50 13.54 -0.52
CA GLU A 234 -13.29 12.40 -1.42
C GLU A 234 -12.75 12.77 -2.81
N THR A 235 -12.72 14.05 -3.17
CA THR A 235 -12.52 14.52 -4.56
C THR A 235 -11.06 14.77 -4.95
N TYR A 236 -10.26 15.31 -4.03
CA TYR A 236 -8.88 15.71 -4.33
C TYR A 236 -7.92 15.33 -3.20
N MET A 237 -6.63 15.46 -3.48
CA MET A 237 -5.57 15.18 -2.54
C MET A 237 -4.75 16.44 -2.25
N ALA A 238 -4.61 16.75 -0.97
CA ALA A 238 -3.89 17.91 -0.45
C ALA A 238 -3.49 17.61 1.00
N VAL A 239 -2.57 16.66 1.20
CA VAL A 239 -2.39 16.01 2.49
C VAL A 239 -1.95 17.02 3.55
N VAL A 240 -2.64 16.96 4.69
CA VAL A 240 -2.36 17.79 5.87
C VAL A 240 -2.22 16.91 7.10
N TYR A 241 -1.49 17.41 8.08
CA TYR A 241 -1.09 16.67 9.26
C TYR A 241 -1.52 17.38 10.53
N THR A 242 -1.90 16.59 11.54
CA THR A 242 -1.82 17.01 12.94
C THR A 242 -0.54 16.43 13.55
N SER A 243 -0.34 16.57 14.87
CA SER A 243 0.76 15.91 15.58
C SER A 243 0.71 14.38 15.49
N GLU A 244 -0.47 13.79 15.26
CA GLU A 244 -0.69 12.34 15.36
C GLU A 244 -1.22 11.71 14.07
N LYS A 245 -2.00 12.46 13.27
CA LYS A 245 -2.77 11.92 12.16
C LYS A 245 -2.44 12.64 10.87
N SER A 246 -2.61 11.92 9.76
CA SER A 246 -2.63 12.51 8.43
C SER A 246 -4.04 12.44 7.86
N TYR A 247 -4.41 13.48 7.12
CA TYR A 247 -5.70 13.60 6.46
C TYR A 247 -5.47 13.82 4.98
N ARG A 248 -6.29 13.20 4.13
CA ARG A 248 -6.17 13.31 2.67
C ARG A 248 -6.22 14.75 2.18
N ASN A 249 -7.02 15.58 2.85
CA ASN A 249 -7.15 17.02 2.64
C ASN A 249 -7.75 17.72 3.87
N PRO A 250 -7.74 19.07 3.94
CA PRO A 250 -8.35 19.81 5.05
C PRO A 250 -9.83 19.50 5.28
N HIS A 251 -10.58 19.16 4.23
CA HIS A 251 -12.01 18.81 4.37
C HIS A 251 -12.21 17.48 5.10
N CYS A 252 -11.32 16.50 4.87
CA CYS A 252 -11.30 15.27 5.65
C CYS A 252 -10.97 15.54 7.12
N ALA A 253 -10.05 16.46 7.41
CA ALA A 253 -9.73 16.84 8.77
C ALA A 253 -10.95 17.50 9.47
N ILE A 254 -11.58 18.47 8.82
CA ILE A 254 -12.78 19.15 9.33
C ILE A 254 -13.89 18.16 9.65
N CYS A 255 -14.21 17.24 8.74
CA CYS A 255 -15.31 16.31 8.97
C CYS A 255 -15.01 15.22 10.00
N ASN A 256 -13.73 15.05 10.36
CA ASN A 256 -13.29 14.20 11.47
C ASN A 256 -13.04 14.99 12.77
N GLY A 257 -13.51 16.24 12.84
CA GLY A 257 -13.53 17.04 14.06
C GLY A 257 -12.25 17.82 14.35
N GLU A 258 -11.32 17.88 13.40
CA GLU A 258 -10.09 18.66 13.57
C GLU A 258 -10.32 20.15 13.30
N SER A 259 -9.62 20.98 14.07
CA SER A 259 -9.54 22.41 13.79
C SER A 259 -8.48 22.69 12.73
N ILE A 260 -8.82 23.54 11.76
CA ILE A 260 -7.90 24.11 10.76
C ILE A 260 -6.61 24.64 11.40
N LYS A 261 -6.69 25.25 12.58
CA LYS A 261 -5.52 25.83 13.28
C LYS A 261 -4.49 24.79 13.75
N ASN A 262 -4.89 23.52 13.84
CA ASN A 262 -4.03 22.43 14.28
C ASN A 262 -3.40 21.68 13.10
N LEU A 263 -3.69 22.10 11.87
CA LEU A 263 -3.21 21.45 10.66
C LEU A 263 -1.89 22.07 10.21
N SER A 264 -1.02 21.24 9.65
CA SER A 264 0.25 21.62 9.06
C SER A 264 0.47 20.94 7.72
N CYS A 265 1.22 21.60 6.85
CA CYS A 265 1.76 21.02 5.61
C CYS A 265 2.96 20.12 5.86
N GLU A 266 3.60 20.26 7.02
CA GLU A 266 4.77 19.49 7.38
C GLU A 266 4.36 18.21 8.08
N LYS A 267 4.86 17.09 7.55
CA LYS A 267 4.75 15.80 8.22
C LYS A 267 5.44 15.93 9.58
N PRO A 268 4.77 15.60 10.70
CA PRO A 268 5.40 15.64 12.00
C PRO A 268 6.66 14.77 11.97
N LEU A 269 7.73 15.23 12.63
CA LEU A 269 9.03 14.53 12.73
C LEU A 269 8.93 13.16 13.43
N VAL A 270 7.72 12.76 13.84
CA VAL A 270 7.39 11.49 14.47
C VAL A 270 6.70 10.58 13.43
N SER A 271 7.46 10.06 12.46
CA SER A 271 6.88 9.10 11.48
C SER A 271 7.90 8.24 10.72
N THR A 272 9.13 8.16 11.19
CA THR A 272 9.92 6.95 10.96
C THR A 272 9.54 5.98 12.06
N ARG A 273 9.08 4.76 11.76
CA ARG A 273 9.11 3.69 12.77
C ARG A 273 10.52 3.70 13.38
N ARG A 274 10.64 4.05 14.67
CA ARG A 274 11.93 4.36 15.31
C ARG A 274 12.64 3.05 15.61
N GLY A 275 13.32 2.46 14.63
CA GLY A 275 14.02 1.18 14.82
C GLY A 275 15.48 1.22 14.37
N ASN A 276 16.40 1.43 15.30
CA ASN A 276 17.83 1.14 15.12
C ASN A 276 18.08 -0.34 15.38
N LYS A 277 17.81 -1.17 14.37
CA LYS A 277 18.44 -2.48 14.06
C LYS A 277 17.71 -3.04 12.84
N HIS A 278 18.48 -3.45 11.83
CA HIS A 278 17.98 -3.87 10.55
C HIS A 278 18.38 -5.32 10.34
N PHE A 279 17.41 -6.16 10.02
CA PHE A 279 17.65 -7.54 9.63
C PHE A 279 17.07 -7.71 8.23
N SER A 280 17.94 -7.69 7.22
CA SER A 280 17.52 -7.86 5.82
C SER A 280 17.39 -9.33 5.49
N PHE A 281 16.20 -9.76 5.08
CA PHE A 281 16.02 -11.05 4.44
C PHE A 281 15.51 -10.82 3.01
N ALA A 282 16.48 -10.59 2.12
CA ALA A 282 16.24 -10.47 0.69
C ALA A 282 16.11 -11.85 0.00
N LEU A 283 16.18 -12.95 0.75
CA LEU A 283 16.57 -14.24 0.21
C LEU A 283 15.46 -15.02 -0.51
N LEU A 284 14.19 -14.62 -0.41
CA LEU A 284 13.11 -15.54 -0.77
C LEU A 284 12.59 -15.48 -2.19
N LEU A 285 13.00 -14.52 -3.04
CA LEU A 285 12.48 -14.43 -4.41
C LEU A 285 13.42 -13.71 -5.39
N ASP A 286 14.74 -13.78 -5.18
CA ASP A 286 15.67 -13.43 -6.25
C ASP A 286 15.69 -14.54 -7.31
N VAL A 287 14.86 -14.38 -8.34
CA VAL A 287 14.92 -15.17 -9.58
C VAL A 287 15.69 -14.40 -10.68
N ASN A 288 16.21 -13.21 -10.38
CA ASN A 288 17.02 -12.40 -11.28
C ASN A 288 18.48 -12.40 -10.82
N ARG A 289 19.14 -13.56 -11.01
CA ARG A 289 20.59 -13.79 -10.82
C ARG A 289 21.46 -12.99 -11.81
N ARG A 290 21.29 -11.67 -11.90
CA ARG A 290 22.24 -10.78 -12.60
C ARG A 290 23.40 -10.38 -11.70
N ASP A 291 23.18 -10.32 -10.38
CA ASP A 291 24.19 -9.87 -9.42
C ASP A 291 24.52 -10.94 -8.37
N GLY A 292 25.52 -11.78 -8.68
CA GLY A 292 26.45 -12.45 -7.74
C GLY A 292 25.91 -13.22 -6.52
N ASP A 293 26.28 -14.50 -6.43
CA ASP A 293 26.02 -15.45 -5.32
C ASP A 293 26.77 -15.14 -3.99
N VAL A 294 26.85 -13.89 -3.52
CA VAL A 294 27.64 -13.58 -2.31
C VAL A 294 26.86 -12.80 -1.26
N VAL A 295 26.15 -13.52 -0.39
CA VAL A 295 26.05 -13.15 1.05
C VAL A 295 25.61 -14.34 1.93
N GLY A 296 26.33 -14.56 3.03
CA GLY A 296 25.85 -15.33 4.20
C GLY A 296 26.28 -16.81 4.27
N LYS A 297 27.51 -17.05 4.71
CA LYS A 297 28.10 -18.36 5.03
C LYS A 297 27.18 -19.26 5.88
N VAL A 298 26.64 -20.32 5.26
CA VAL A 298 26.55 -21.75 5.69
C VAL A 298 25.47 -22.36 4.80
N GLN A 299 25.82 -23.37 3.99
CA GLN A 299 24.82 -24.11 3.20
C GLN A 299 23.93 -24.93 4.15
N LYS A 300 22.87 -24.29 4.68
CA LYS A 300 21.89 -24.89 5.61
C LYS A 300 20.93 -25.84 4.91
N CYS A 301 20.75 -25.72 3.59
CA CYS A 301 19.81 -26.50 2.82
C CYS A 301 20.46 -27.24 1.64
N PRO A 302 19.89 -28.40 1.22
CA PRO A 302 20.25 -29.08 -0.02
C PRO A 302 20.17 -28.16 -1.25
N ALA A 303 20.85 -28.54 -2.33
CA ALA A 303 20.77 -27.81 -3.59
C ALA A 303 19.31 -27.66 -4.06
N LYS A 304 18.95 -26.47 -4.57
CA LYS A 304 17.58 -26.07 -4.98
C LYS A 304 16.57 -25.85 -3.84
N GLN A 305 17.04 -25.82 -2.60
CA GLN A 305 16.24 -25.43 -1.45
C GLN A 305 16.82 -24.19 -0.76
N VAL A 306 15.94 -23.40 -0.17
CA VAL A 306 16.30 -22.20 0.62
C VAL A 306 15.76 -22.37 2.03
N TYR A 307 16.54 -21.97 3.02
CA TYR A 307 16.12 -22.06 4.42
C TYR A 307 15.06 -20.99 4.70
N ASP A 308 13.89 -21.43 5.15
CA ASP A 308 12.82 -20.57 5.62
C ASP A 308 12.92 -20.41 7.15
N PRO A 309 13.29 -19.21 7.63
CA PRO A 309 13.45 -18.96 9.06
C PRO A 309 12.12 -18.82 9.82
N PHE A 310 10.97 -18.63 9.14
CA PHE A 310 9.67 -18.55 9.80
C PHE A 310 9.19 -19.93 10.26
N PHE A 311 9.41 -20.97 9.42
CA PHE A 311 9.01 -22.35 9.73
C PHE A 311 10.18 -23.28 10.05
N LYS A 312 11.40 -22.75 10.14
CA LYS A 312 12.64 -23.47 10.44
C LYS A 312 12.87 -24.70 9.54
N LYS A 313 12.52 -24.59 8.26
CA LYS A 313 12.60 -25.70 7.29
C LYS A 313 13.22 -25.26 5.99
N CYS A 314 13.83 -26.19 5.26
CA CYS A 314 14.21 -25.94 3.88
C CYS A 314 12.95 -26.00 3.02
N ARG A 315 12.70 -24.95 2.23
CA ARG A 315 11.65 -24.93 1.22
C ARG A 315 12.28 -25.19 -0.13
N ASP A 316 11.62 -26.03 -0.92
CA ASP A 316 11.94 -26.12 -2.34
C ASP A 316 11.78 -24.74 -2.98
N LEU A 317 12.68 -24.43 -3.92
CA LEU A 317 12.40 -23.42 -4.94
C LEU A 317 11.25 -23.96 -5.80
N VAL A 318 10.03 -23.85 -5.30
CA VAL A 318 8.85 -24.31 -6.02
C VAL A 318 8.59 -23.33 -7.13
N CYS A 319 8.69 -23.82 -8.37
CA CYS A 319 8.25 -23.00 -9.48
C CYS A 319 6.78 -22.67 -9.30
N PRO A 320 6.45 -21.38 -9.34
CA PRO A 320 5.16 -20.95 -8.85
C PRO A 320 3.99 -21.36 -9.77
N LEU A 321 4.26 -21.99 -10.92
CA LEU A 321 3.26 -22.40 -11.91
C LEU A 321 3.01 -23.92 -11.91
N PRO A 322 1.75 -24.39 -12.00
CA PRO A 322 1.43 -25.78 -12.31
C PRO A 322 2.08 -26.20 -13.65
N GLY A 323 2.78 -27.33 -13.64
CA GLY A 323 3.46 -27.89 -14.83
C GLY A 323 4.84 -27.31 -15.15
N SER A 324 5.35 -26.35 -14.36
CA SER A 324 6.71 -25.84 -14.51
C SER A 324 7.70 -26.57 -13.60
N LYS A 325 8.94 -26.73 -14.06
CA LYS A 325 10.04 -27.37 -13.31
C LYS A 325 11.23 -26.42 -13.20
N MET A 326 11.96 -26.51 -12.09
CA MET A 326 13.22 -25.79 -11.90
C MET A 326 14.32 -26.40 -12.79
N VAL A 327 14.74 -25.65 -13.81
CA VAL A 327 15.85 -25.98 -14.72
C VAL A 327 16.94 -24.91 -14.53
N ASN A 328 18.14 -25.33 -14.08
CA ASN A 328 19.30 -24.44 -13.87
C ASN A 328 19.03 -23.20 -13.00
N GLY A 329 18.22 -23.33 -11.95
CA GLY A 329 17.89 -22.19 -11.08
C GLY A 329 16.79 -21.27 -11.63
N LYS A 330 16.15 -21.63 -12.75
CA LYS A 330 15.03 -20.88 -13.35
C LYS A 330 13.82 -21.77 -13.55
N CYS A 331 12.63 -21.17 -13.50
CA CYS A 331 11.40 -21.88 -13.79
C CYS A 331 11.16 -21.97 -15.29
N SER A 332 11.16 -23.20 -15.82
CA SER A 332 10.87 -23.48 -17.22
C SER A 332 9.65 -24.40 -17.33
N ARG A 333 8.81 -24.17 -18.34
CA ARG A 333 7.86 -25.18 -18.79
C ARG A 333 8.57 -26.07 -19.79
N ASN A 334 8.32 -27.39 -19.72
CA ASN A 334 8.61 -28.23 -20.87
C ASN A 334 7.56 -27.85 -21.92
N LEU A 335 8.01 -27.41 -23.09
CA LEU A 335 7.16 -27.23 -24.26
C LEU A 335 6.55 -28.56 -24.69
#